data_AF-X0WVG0-F1
#
_entry.id   AF-X0WVG0-F1
#
_cell.length_a   1.000
_cell.length_b   1.000
_cell.length_c   1.000
_cell.angle_alpha   90.00
_cell.angle_beta   90.00
_cell.angle_gamma   90.00
#
_symmetry.space_group_name_H-M   'P 1'
#
loop_
_entity.id
_entity.type
_entity.pdbx_description
1 polymer ?
#
loop_
_entity_poly.entity_id
_entity_poly.type
_entity_poly.pdbx_seq_one_letter_code
_entity_poly.pdbx_strand_id
1 'polypeptide(L)'
;EDVDAFTKNEKLGFFMEYISSEGGLKNYRPDFIARTTDGKFYILETKGEVDINVPRKDERARVWCQDVLQITGQSWRYARIDQQLFEAHYYGSLRELLLATERT
;
A
#
# COMPACT_ATOMS: atom_id res chain seq x y z
N GLU A 1 -12.38 10.85 -8.59
CA GLU A 1 -11.85 9.56 -8.13
C GLU A 1 -11.83 9.63 -6.62
N ASP A 2 -12.65 8.85 -5.94
CA ASP A 2 -12.53 8.63 -4.51
C ASP A 2 -12.67 7.12 -4.24
N VAL A 3 -13.18 6.67 -3.11
CA VAL A 3 -13.25 5.23 -2.81
C VAL A 3 -14.64 4.67 -3.15
N ASP A 4 -14.68 3.64 -3.99
CA ASP A 4 -15.91 2.88 -4.27
C ASP A 4 -16.07 1.70 -3.31
N ALA A 5 -14.98 0.99 -3.01
CA ALA A 5 -14.97 -0.08 -2.01
C ALA A 5 -13.60 -0.19 -1.35
N PHE A 6 -13.56 -0.60 -0.08
CA PHE A 6 -12.31 -0.91 0.61
C PHE A 6 -12.50 -2.02 1.64
N THR A 7 -11.39 -2.60 2.07
CA THR A 7 -11.37 -3.60 3.13
C THR A 7 -10.04 -3.58 3.87
N LYS A 8 -10.08 -3.91 5.17
CA LYS A 8 -8.89 -4.14 5.99
C LYS A 8 -8.44 -5.59 5.84
N ASN A 9 -7.15 -5.82 5.66
CA ASN A 9 -6.55 -7.12 5.43
C ASN A 9 -6.32 -7.95 6.71
N GLU A 10 -7.22 -7.88 7.69
CA GLU A 10 -7.10 -8.67 8.93
C GLU A 10 -7.49 -10.15 8.73
N LYS A 11 -8.38 -10.43 7.79
CA LYS A 11 -8.97 -11.78 7.59
C LYS A 11 -8.97 -12.28 6.15
N LEU A 12 -8.42 -11.49 5.22
CA LEU A 12 -8.39 -11.87 3.80
C LEU A 12 -7.28 -12.88 3.50
N GLY A 13 -6.29 -12.97 4.39
CA GLY A 13 -5.14 -13.85 4.20
C GLY A 13 -4.18 -13.37 3.11
N PHE A 14 -4.36 -12.16 2.56
CA PHE A 14 -3.47 -11.62 1.53
C PHE A 14 -2.11 -11.26 2.12
N PHE A 15 -1.04 -11.74 1.48
CA PHE A 15 0.34 -11.40 1.80
C PHE A 15 1.22 -11.47 0.56
N MET A 16 2.41 -10.88 0.68
CA MET A 16 3.48 -10.94 -0.30
C MET A 16 4.77 -11.37 0.39
N GLU A 17 5.53 -12.27 -0.23
CA GLU A 17 6.80 -12.72 0.32
C GLU A 17 7.93 -11.73 0.00
N TYR A 18 8.82 -11.43 0.94
CA TYR A 18 9.98 -10.57 0.74
C TYR A 18 11.22 -11.12 1.47
N ILE A 19 12.41 -10.71 1.04
CA ILE A 19 13.66 -11.05 1.72
C ILE A 19 13.98 -9.98 2.77
N SER A 20 13.96 -10.37 4.04
CA SER A 20 14.25 -9.50 5.18
C SER A 20 15.72 -9.06 5.26
N SER A 21 16.00 -8.02 6.05
CA SER A 21 17.34 -7.47 6.33
C SER A 21 18.38 -8.52 6.69
N GLU A 22 17.94 -9.61 7.32
CA GLU A 22 18.74 -10.75 7.77
C GLU A 22 18.94 -11.82 6.68
N GLY A 23 18.36 -11.65 5.49
CA GLY A 23 18.43 -12.60 4.37
C GLY A 23 17.34 -13.67 4.37
N GLY A 24 16.50 -13.74 5.42
CA GLY A 24 15.41 -14.71 5.51
C GLY A 24 14.16 -14.30 4.72
N LEU A 25 13.45 -15.29 4.16
CA LEU A 25 12.12 -15.12 3.55
C LEU A 25 11.08 -14.81 4.65
N LYS A 26 10.33 -13.72 4.50
CA LYS A 26 9.26 -13.30 5.42
C LYS A 26 8.01 -12.88 4.65
N ASN A 27 6.88 -12.87 5.34
CA ASN A 27 5.59 -12.45 4.78
C ASN A 27 5.31 -10.99 5.15
N TYR A 28 4.99 -10.18 4.15
CA TYR A 28 4.46 -8.83 4.29
C TYR A 28 2.94 -8.86 4.11
N ARG A 29 2.20 -8.35 5.11
CA ARG A 29 0.74 -8.22 5.08
C ARG A 29 0.38 -6.74 5.07
N PRO A 30 -0.10 -6.19 3.95
CA PRO A 30 -0.50 -4.80 3.90
C PRO A 30 -1.78 -4.55 4.70
N ASP A 31 -2.01 -3.33 5.17
CA ASP A 31 -3.17 -3.02 6.03
C ASP A 31 -4.51 -2.99 5.28
N PHE A 32 -4.58 -2.32 4.13
CA PHE A 32 -5.84 -2.12 3.40
C PHE A 32 -5.73 -2.39 1.91
N ILE A 33 -6.87 -2.77 1.32
CA ILE A 33 -7.08 -2.83 -0.12
C ILE A 33 -8.26 -1.92 -0.46
N ALA A 34 -8.10 -1.07 -1.47
CA ALA A 34 -9.16 -0.18 -1.94
C ALA A 34 -9.34 -0.26 -3.46
N ARG A 35 -10.57 -0.03 -3.91
CA ARG A 35 -10.95 0.20 -5.29
C ARG A 35 -11.57 1.58 -5.40
N THR A 36 -11.12 2.34 -6.38
CA THR A 36 -11.63 3.67 -6.70
C THR A 36 -12.78 3.61 -7.70
N THR A 37 -13.57 4.69 -7.76
CA THR A 37 -14.74 4.80 -8.65
C THR A 37 -14.41 4.67 -10.15
N ASP A 38 -13.15 4.93 -10.53
CA ASP A 38 -12.63 4.79 -11.89
C ASP A 38 -11.93 3.44 -12.13
N GLY A 39 -12.00 2.51 -11.17
CA GLY A 39 -11.56 1.13 -11.35
C GLY A 39 -10.07 0.87 -11.06
N LYS A 40 -9.33 1.83 -10.49
CA LYS A 40 -7.95 1.59 -10.00
C LYS A 40 -7.97 0.92 -8.63
N PHE A 41 -7.03 0.00 -8.42
CA PHE A 41 -6.84 -0.71 -7.15
C PHE A 41 -5.63 -0.19 -6.39
N TYR A 42 -5.72 -0.24 -5.07
CA TYR A 42 -4.68 0.24 -4.17
C TYR A 42 -4.37 -0.78 -3.08
N ILE A 43 -3.08 -1.00 -2.84
CA ILE A 43 -2.55 -1.56 -1.60
C ILE A 43 -2.10 -0.37 -0.74
N LEU A 44 -2.66 -0.24 0.45
CA LEU A 44 -2.36 0.86 1.36
C LEU A 44 -1.77 0.31 2.66
N GLU A 45 -0.64 0.88 3.07
CA GLU A 45 0.05 0.53 4.32
C GLU A 45 0.04 1.71 5.28
N THR A 46 -0.33 1.50 6.53
CA THR A 46 -0.19 2.52 7.59
C THR A 46 1.07 2.25 8.42
N LYS A 47 1.84 3.30 8.71
CA LYS A 47 3.08 3.17 9.50
C LYS A 47 3.22 4.30 10.52
N GLY A 48 3.33 3.93 11.79
CA GLY A 48 3.77 4.85 12.85
C GLY A 48 5.29 4.91 12.95
N GLU A 49 5.94 3.76 12.90
CA GLU A 49 7.40 3.62 12.99
C GLU A 49 7.96 2.90 11.75
N VAL A 50 9.10 3.37 11.26
CA VAL A 50 9.81 2.81 10.11
C VAL A 50 10.96 1.95 10.59
N ASP A 51 10.79 0.62 10.52
CA ASP A 51 11.83 -0.35 10.84
C ASP A 51 12.76 -0.65 9.64
N ILE A 52 13.87 -1.34 9.87
CA ILE A 52 14.89 -1.69 8.86
C ILE A 52 14.35 -2.51 7.67
N ASN A 53 13.22 -3.19 7.83
CA ASN A 53 12.56 -3.98 6.80
C ASN A 53 11.48 -3.21 6.04
N VAL A 54 11.04 -2.03 6.49
CA VAL A 54 10.01 -1.23 5.80
C VAL A 54 10.38 -0.95 4.34
N PRO A 55 11.60 -0.48 3.99
CA PRO A 55 11.96 -0.26 2.59
C PRO A 55 11.81 -1.52 1.71
N ARG A 56 12.04 -2.70 2.28
CA ARG A 56 11.96 -3.98 1.57
C ARG A 56 10.52 -4.45 1.39
N LYS A 57 9.64 -4.17 2.37
CA LYS A 57 8.19 -4.40 2.26
C LYS A 57 7.60 -3.47 1.22
N ASP A 58 7.95 -2.19 1.26
CA ASP A 58 7.52 -1.18 0.29
C ASP A 58 7.91 -1.58 -1.14
N GLU A 59 9.17 -1.98 -1.33
CA GLU A 59 9.65 -2.43 -2.64
C GLU A 59 8.91 -3.67 -3.13
N ARG A 60 8.70 -4.66 -2.25
CA ARG A 60 7.96 -5.86 -2.61
C ARG A 60 6.53 -5.55 -3.07
N ALA A 61 5.88 -4.59 -2.43
CA ALA A 61 4.53 -4.15 -2.78
C ALA A 61 4.48 -3.45 -4.14
N ARG A 62 5.47 -2.61 -4.44
CA ARG A 62 5.60 -1.95 -5.76
C ARG A 62 5.81 -2.98 -6.86
N VAL A 63 6.71 -3.94 -6.66
CA VAL A 63 6.95 -5.05 -7.60
C VAL A 63 5.66 -5.84 -7.83
N TRP A 64 4.95 -6.20 -6.77
CA TRP A 64 3.68 -6.93 -6.90
C TRP A 64 2.65 -6.15 -7.75
N CYS A 65 2.53 -4.83 -7.56
CA CYS A 65 1.63 -4.00 -8.36
C CYS A 65 2.03 -3.98 -9.84
N GLN A 66 3.33 -3.92 -10.14
CA GLN A 66 3.85 -3.99 -11.51
C GLN A 66 3.56 -5.35 -12.15
N ASP A 67 3.81 -6.44 -11.43
CA ASP A 67 3.55 -7.81 -11.90
C ASP A 67 2.07 -7.99 -12.25
N VAL A 68 1.16 -7.55 -11.38
CA VAL A 68 -0.29 -7.66 -11.64
C VAL A 68 -0.71 -6.86 -12.86
N LEU A 69 -0.18 -5.64 -13.02
CA LEU A 69 -0.44 -4.84 -14.22
C LEU A 69 0.03 -5.57 -15.48
N GLN A 70 1.22 -6.15 -15.47
CA GLN A 70 1.76 -6.87 -16.63
C GLN A 70 0.97 -8.13 -16.96
N ILE A 71 0.54 -8.88 -15.95
CA ILE A 71 -0.15 -10.18 -16.13
C ILE A 71 -1.62 -9.98 -16.51
N THR A 72 -2.30 -9.01 -15.89
CA THR A 72 -3.76 -8.89 -15.94
C THR A 72 -4.24 -7.64 -16.67
N GLY A 73 -3.38 -6.64 -16.87
CA GLY A 73 -3.77 -5.31 -17.33
C GLY A 73 -4.47 -4.45 -16.27
N GLN A 74 -4.75 -5.00 -15.08
CA GLN A 74 -5.40 -4.25 -14.00
C GLN A 74 -4.41 -3.26 -13.36
N SER A 75 -4.81 -1.99 -13.24
CA SER A 75 -3.98 -0.98 -12.58
C SER A 75 -4.03 -1.14 -11.06
N TRP A 76 -2.90 -1.51 -10.48
CA TRP A 76 -2.66 -1.55 -9.03
C TRP A 76 -1.58 -0.55 -8.64
N ARG A 77 -1.76 0.09 -7.48
CA ARG A 77 -0.79 1.03 -6.91
C ARG A 77 -0.55 0.74 -5.44
N TYR A 78 0.68 0.96 -5.00
CA TYR A 78 1.06 0.89 -3.59
C TYR A 78 1.24 2.30 -3.02
N ALA A 79 0.75 2.54 -1.80
CA ALA A 79 1.06 3.74 -1.05
C ALA A 79 1.29 3.41 0.43
N ARG A 80 2.36 4.00 0.98
CA ARG A 80 2.64 4.02 2.42
C ARG A 80 2.13 5.35 2.99
N ILE A 81 1.33 5.26 4.04
CA ILE A 81 0.72 6.38 4.74
C ILE A 81 1.35 6.44 6.13
N ASP A 82 2.30 7.36 6.28
CA ASP A 82 2.99 7.55 7.56
C ASP A 82 2.06 8.33 8.52
N GLN A 83 1.99 7.90 9.77
CA GLN A 83 1.09 8.45 10.79
C GLN A 83 1.26 9.96 10.96
N GLN A 84 2.51 10.43 10.98
CA GLN A 84 2.81 11.87 11.11
C GLN A 84 2.22 12.69 9.96
N LEU A 85 2.25 12.17 8.73
CA LEU A 85 1.64 12.82 7.58
C LEU A 85 0.11 12.82 7.71
N PHE A 86 -0.46 11.68 8.09
CA PHE A 86 -1.91 11.53 8.24
C PHE A 86 -2.49 12.42 9.35
N GLU A 87 -1.79 12.57 10.46
CA GLU A 87 -2.25 13.37 11.61
C GLU A 87 -2.03 14.89 11.42
N ALA A 88 -1.11 15.29 10.55
CA ALA A 88 -0.81 16.71 10.30
C ALA A 88 -1.95 17.44 9.57
N HIS A 89 -2.77 16.72 8.80
CA HIS A 89 -3.79 17.31 7.94
C HIS A 89 -5.06 16.47 7.88
N TYR A 90 -6.21 17.11 7.71
CA TYR A 90 -7.43 16.43 7.33
C TYR A 90 -7.45 16.22 5.81
N TYR A 91 -7.77 15.00 5.36
CA TYR A 91 -7.87 14.65 3.95
C TYR A 91 -9.33 14.33 3.61
N GLY A 92 -9.91 15.08 2.67
CA GLY A 92 -11.31 14.93 2.24
C GLY A 92 -11.54 13.85 1.20
N SER A 93 -10.47 13.22 0.68
CA SER A 93 -10.55 12.12 -0.29
C SER A 93 -9.28 11.26 -0.27
N LEU A 94 -9.36 10.04 -0.78
CA LEU A 94 -8.17 9.19 -0.96
C LEU A 94 -7.16 9.84 -1.90
N ARG A 95 -7.63 10.52 -2.96
CA ARG A 95 -6.75 11.21 -3.92
C ARG A 95 -5.91 12.29 -3.26
N GLU A 96 -6.50 13.08 -2.37
CA GLU A 96 -5.80 14.13 -1.64
C GLU A 96 -4.72 13.54 -0.72
N LEU A 97 -5.04 12.47 0.00
CA LEU A 97 -4.08 11.76 0.84
C LEU A 97 -2.91 11.20 0.03
N LEU A 98 -3.18 10.54 -1.09
CA LEU A 98 -2.14 9.97 -1.96
C LEU A 98 -1.19 11.04 -2.51
N LEU A 99 -1.71 12.19 -2.93
CA LEU A 99 -0.90 13.31 -3.41
C LEU A 99 0.04 13.88 -2.34
N ALA A 100 -0.33 13.76 -1.05
CA ALA A 100 0.55 14.15 0.04
C ALA A 100 1.68 13.13 0.23
N THR A 101 1.40 11.83 0.10
CA THR A 101 2.43 10.77 0.26
C THR A 101 3.52 10.81 -0.81
N GLU A 102 3.20 11.26 -2.03
CA GLU A 102 4.16 11.35 -3.15
C GLU A 102 5.17 12.51 -3.01
N ARG A 103 4.99 13.40 -2.02
CA ARG A 103 5.83 14.61 -1.81
C ARG A 103 6.88 14.45 -0.71
N THR A 104 6.89 13.30 -0.04
CA THR A 104 7.77 12.92 1.07
C THR A 104 8.71 11.82 0.64
#